data_AF-A0A973QRP7-F1
#
_entry.id   AF-A0A973QRP7-F1
#
_cell.length_a   1.000
_cell.length_b   1.000
_cell.length_c   1.000
_cell.angle_alpha   90.00
_cell.angle_beta   90.00
_cell.angle_gamma   90.00
#
_symmetry.space_group_name_H-M   'P 1'
#
loop_
_entity.id
_entity.type
_entity.pdbx_description
1 polymer ?
#
loop_
_entity_poly.entity_id
_entity_poly.type
_entity_poly.pdbx_seq_one_letter_code
_entity_poly.pdbx_strand_id
1 'polypeptide(L)'
;MKEPLIPASEEVTAKEDADRLITTAFRDDTPLPRCGTTPPVPQPGRPPMSQKAVDLSTVMLSASVATIPPGGIAIAAMIASGYADPTVIGMICAAPAAIALPIFAIARLLRGAKEAAPDVHHHHYTGPVDQRTLHSSTRGLWAKTNNQQ
;
A
#
# COMPACT_ATOMS: atom_id res chain seq x y z
N MET A 1 -3.47 -87.44 -3.22
CA MET A 1 -3.63 -86.44 -4.28
C MET A 1 -3.01 -85.16 -3.74
N LYS A 2 -1.90 -84.70 -4.31
CA LYS A 2 -1.05 -83.62 -3.77
C LYS A 2 -1.70 -82.27 -4.05
N GLU A 3 -2.01 -81.53 -2.99
CA GLU A 3 -2.40 -80.12 -3.08
C GLU A 3 -1.15 -79.28 -3.41
N PRO A 4 -1.14 -78.47 -4.49
CA PRO A 4 0.01 -77.62 -4.79
C PRO A 4 -0.01 -76.38 -3.88
N LEU A 5 1.04 -76.28 -3.07
CA LEU A 5 1.41 -75.14 -2.24
C LEU A 5 1.78 -73.96 -3.14
N ILE A 6 0.86 -72.99 -3.32
CA ILE A 6 1.17 -71.72 -3.98
C ILE A 6 2.07 -70.91 -3.01
N PRO A 7 3.25 -70.44 -3.43
CA PRO A 7 4.18 -69.77 -2.53
C PRO A 7 3.64 -68.40 -2.09
N ALA A 8 3.62 -68.17 -0.78
CA ALA A 8 3.13 -66.96 -0.10
C ALA A 8 3.77 -65.63 -0.55
N SER A 9 4.77 -65.67 -1.43
CA SER A 9 5.44 -64.48 -1.97
C SER A 9 4.60 -63.72 -2.99
N GLU A 10 3.76 -64.39 -3.78
CA GLU A 10 2.93 -63.73 -4.81
C GLU A 10 1.74 -62.98 -4.22
N GLU A 11 1.21 -63.47 -3.09
CA GLU A 11 0.09 -62.83 -2.39
C GLU A 11 0.51 -61.52 -1.70
N VAL A 12 1.76 -61.43 -1.23
CA VAL A 12 2.29 -60.22 -0.57
C VAL A 12 2.57 -59.14 -1.60
N THR A 13 3.13 -59.50 -2.77
CA THR A 13 3.34 -58.53 -3.86
C THR A 13 2.03 -58.02 -4.45
N ALA A 14 1.03 -58.90 -4.59
CA ALA A 14 -0.30 -58.48 -5.06
C ALA A 14 -1.03 -57.56 -4.07
N LYS A 15 -0.84 -57.75 -2.76
CA LYS A 15 -1.41 -56.87 -1.73
C LYS A 15 -0.72 -55.51 -1.69
N GLU A 16 0.60 -55.47 -1.89
CA GLU A 16 1.38 -54.21 -1.94
C GLU A 16 1.11 -53.40 -3.22
N ASP A 17 0.90 -54.08 -4.36
CA ASP A 17 0.48 -53.45 -5.62
C ASP A 17 -0.98 -52.98 -5.57
N ALA A 18 -1.87 -53.72 -4.88
CA ALA A 18 -3.24 -53.29 -4.63
C ALA A 18 -3.30 -52.04 -3.73
N ASP A 19 -2.49 -51.97 -2.67
CA ASP A 19 -2.44 -50.79 -1.78
C ASP A 19 -1.92 -49.53 -2.50
N ARG A 20 -1.00 -49.70 -3.46
CA ARG A 20 -0.55 -48.64 -4.36
C ARG A 20 -1.63 -48.16 -5.33
N LEU A 21 -2.50 -49.06 -5.82
CA LEU A 21 -3.59 -48.72 -6.73
C LEU A 21 -4.80 -48.08 -6.03
N ILE A 22 -4.94 -48.25 -4.71
CA ILE A 22 -6.05 -47.69 -3.90
C ILE A 22 -5.70 -46.29 -3.34
N THR A 23 -4.44 -45.86 -3.42
CA THR A 23 -4.01 -44.52 -2.98
C THR A 23 -4.35 -43.47 -4.05
N THR A 24 -5.65 -43.18 -4.24
CA THR A 24 -6.15 -42.11 -5.12
C THR A 24 -6.31 -40.77 -4.39
N ALA A 25 -5.96 -40.70 -3.11
CA ALA A 25 -6.04 -39.49 -2.30
C ALA A 25 -4.64 -39.00 -1.93
N PHE A 26 -4.12 -38.04 -2.70
CA PHE A 26 -2.95 -37.25 -2.31
C PHE A 26 -3.43 -36.02 -1.53
N ARG A 27 -3.03 -35.90 -0.26
CA ARG A 27 -3.28 -34.70 0.54
C ARG A 27 -2.02 -33.84 0.51
N ASP A 28 -2.14 -32.65 -0.05
CA ASP A 28 -1.06 -31.67 -0.06
C ASP A 28 -1.02 -30.96 1.30
N ASP A 29 0.00 -31.25 2.10
CA ASP A 29 0.26 -30.63 3.41
C ASP A 29 1.21 -29.42 3.30
N THR A 30 1.47 -28.91 2.09
CA THR A 30 2.29 -27.71 1.94
C THR A 30 1.63 -26.52 2.64
N PRO A 31 2.41 -25.72 3.40
CA PRO A 31 1.86 -24.58 4.11
C PRO A 31 1.29 -23.58 3.10
N LEU A 32 0.02 -23.23 3.26
CA LEU A 32 -0.62 -22.24 2.41
C LEU A 32 0.16 -20.92 2.48
N PRO A 33 0.46 -20.28 1.34
CA PRO A 33 1.12 -18.98 1.35
C PRO A 33 0.24 -17.96 2.08
N ARG A 34 0.89 -17.05 2.83
CA ARG A 34 0.20 -15.97 3.56
C ARG A 34 -0.73 -15.15 2.67
N CYS A 35 -0.40 -15.04 1.38
CA CYS A 35 -1.21 -14.38 0.35
C CYS A 35 -1.37 -15.33 -0.83
N GLY A 36 -2.60 -15.50 -1.31
CA GLY A 36 -2.88 -16.18 -2.57
C GLY A 36 -2.46 -15.32 -3.77
N THR A 37 -2.19 -15.97 -4.91
CA THR A 37 -1.91 -15.27 -6.19
C THR A 37 -3.17 -14.71 -6.84
N THR A 38 -4.35 -15.01 -6.30
CA THR A 38 -5.63 -14.51 -6.79
C THR A 38 -5.69 -12.99 -6.61
N PRO A 39 -5.90 -12.21 -7.68
CA PRO A 39 -6.03 -10.77 -7.57
C PRO A 39 -7.24 -10.40 -6.69
N PRO A 40 -7.18 -9.28 -5.97
CA PRO A 40 -8.30 -8.80 -5.16
C PRO A 40 -9.59 -8.76 -5.99
N VAL A 41 -10.61 -9.45 -5.52
CA VAL A 41 -11.93 -9.45 -6.15
C VAL A 41 -12.46 -8.01 -6.13
N PRO A 42 -12.89 -7.44 -7.28
CA PRO A 42 -13.49 -6.12 -7.33
C PRO A 42 -14.71 -6.07 -6.42
N GLN A 43 -14.67 -5.20 -5.41
CA GLN A 43 -15.82 -5.00 -4.53
C GLN A 43 -16.93 -4.30 -5.30
N PRO A 44 -18.19 -4.77 -5.23
CA PRO A 44 -19.31 -4.07 -5.83
C PRO A 44 -19.50 -2.72 -5.15
N GLY A 45 -19.26 -1.64 -5.90
CA GLY A 45 -19.29 -0.26 -5.41
C GLY A 45 -18.43 0.65 -6.28
N ARG A 46 -18.44 1.95 -6.00
CA ARG A 46 -17.48 2.88 -6.60
C ARG A 46 -16.14 2.66 -5.89
N PRO A 47 -15.10 2.14 -6.57
CA PRO A 47 -13.80 1.98 -5.92
C PRO A 47 -13.35 3.33 -5.39
N PRO A 48 -12.71 3.38 -4.20
CA PRO A 48 -12.29 4.62 -3.55
C PRO A 48 -11.38 5.48 -4.44
N MET A 49 -10.75 4.90 -5.46
CA MET A 49 -10.21 5.58 -6.63
C MET A 49 -10.12 4.59 -7.79
N SER A 50 -10.42 5.00 -9.04
CA SER A 50 -10.18 4.14 -10.21
C SER A 50 -8.68 3.92 -10.39
N GLN A 51 -8.24 2.68 -10.65
CA GLN A 51 -6.83 2.35 -10.87
C GLN A 51 -6.19 3.25 -11.93
N LYS A 52 -6.91 3.55 -13.01
CA LYS A 52 -6.46 4.46 -14.07
C LYS A 52 -6.16 5.88 -13.56
N ALA A 53 -6.91 6.36 -12.57
CA ALA A 53 -6.68 7.66 -11.98
C ALA A 53 -5.43 7.68 -11.09
N VAL A 54 -5.16 6.57 -10.38
CA VAL A 54 -3.93 6.39 -9.59
C VAL A 54 -2.71 6.34 -10.51
N ASP A 55 -2.78 5.55 -11.58
CA ASP A 55 -1.68 5.41 -12.53
C ASP A 55 -1.38 6.74 -13.23
N LEU A 56 -2.42 7.46 -13.68
CA LEU A 56 -2.26 8.78 -14.29
C LEU A 56 -1.65 9.79 -13.32
N SER A 57 -2.11 9.81 -12.07
CA SER A 57 -1.56 10.72 -11.05
C SER A 57 -0.08 10.41 -10.77
N THR A 58 0.28 9.13 -10.77
CA THR A 58 1.67 8.67 -10.58
C THR A 58 2.56 9.07 -11.76
N VAL A 59 2.05 8.95 -12.99
CA VAL A 59 2.75 9.38 -14.21
C VAL A 59 2.95 10.90 -14.22
N MET A 60 1.92 11.68 -13.86
CA MET A 60 2.05 13.14 -13.81
C MET A 60 3.06 13.57 -12.73
N LEU A 61 3.05 12.90 -11.57
CA LEU A 61 4.00 13.17 -10.51
C LEU A 61 5.44 12.81 -10.95
N SER A 62 5.67 11.63 -11.50
CA SER A 62 6.99 11.19 -11.92
C SER A 62 7.54 12.02 -13.09
N ALA A 63 6.69 12.36 -14.05
CA ALA A 63 7.04 13.26 -15.15
C ALA A 63 7.46 14.64 -14.64
N SER A 64 6.77 15.18 -13.62
CA SER A 64 7.13 16.47 -13.03
C SER A 64 8.50 16.46 -12.35
N VAL A 65 8.89 15.35 -11.71
CA VAL A 65 10.21 15.21 -11.07
C VAL A 65 11.32 15.00 -12.11
N ALA A 66 11.01 14.31 -13.20
CA ALA A 66 11.96 14.01 -14.26
C ALA A 66 12.43 15.24 -15.06
N THR A 67 11.68 16.35 -15.05
CA THR A 67 12.08 17.58 -15.77
C THR A 67 13.09 18.44 -15.01
N ILE A 68 13.29 18.20 -13.72
CA ILE A 68 14.20 19.01 -12.87
C ILE A 68 15.67 18.86 -13.29
N PRO A 69 16.23 17.65 -13.49
CA PRO A 69 17.64 17.49 -13.86
C PRO A 69 18.04 18.17 -15.19
N PRO A 70 17.33 17.96 -16.33
CA PRO A 70 17.74 18.59 -17.59
C PRO A 70 17.62 20.12 -17.55
N GLY A 71 16.61 20.67 -16.85
CA GLY A 71 16.50 22.11 -16.64
C GLY A 71 17.67 22.67 -15.82
N GLY A 72 18.03 22.00 -14.73
CA GLY A 72 19.18 22.39 -13.90
C GLY A 72 20.51 22.36 -14.65
N ILE A 73 20.71 21.35 -15.51
CA ILE A 73 21.92 21.25 -16.35
C ILE A 73 21.98 22.40 -17.36
N ALA A 74 20.86 22.74 -18.02
CA ALA A 74 20.81 23.85 -18.97
C ALA A 74 21.14 25.20 -18.31
N ILE A 75 20.61 25.42 -17.10
CA ILE A 75 20.90 26.60 -16.28
C ILE A 75 22.39 26.65 -15.90
N ALA A 76 22.93 25.54 -15.41
CA ALA A 76 24.34 25.44 -15.02
C ALA A 76 25.27 25.71 -16.21
N ALA A 77 24.95 25.19 -17.40
CA ALA A 77 25.70 25.42 -18.63
C ALA A 77 25.68 26.90 -19.06
N MET A 78 24.52 27.57 -18.96
CA MET A 78 24.42 29.00 -19.24
C MET A 78 25.27 29.85 -18.29
N ILE A 79 25.24 29.55 -16.99
CA ILE A 79 26.06 30.25 -15.98
C ILE A 79 27.55 30.01 -16.25
N ALA A 80 27.95 28.75 -16.47
CA ALA A 80 29.35 28.38 -16.71
C ALA A 80 29.93 29.00 -17.99
N SER A 81 29.09 29.24 -19.00
CA SER A 81 29.51 29.80 -20.30
C SER A 81 29.58 31.33 -20.31
N GLY A 82 29.14 32.02 -19.24
CA GLY A 82 29.20 33.48 -19.13
C GLY A 82 28.26 34.26 -20.08
N TYR A 83 27.39 33.58 -20.83
CA TYR A 83 26.44 34.19 -21.77
C TYR A 83 25.22 34.83 -21.08
N ALA A 84 25.00 34.55 -19.80
CA ALA A 84 23.81 34.98 -19.08
C ALA A 84 24.16 35.65 -17.75
N ASP A 85 23.47 36.75 -17.44
CA ASP A 85 23.52 37.38 -16.13
C ASP A 85 22.92 36.41 -15.08
N PRO A 86 23.71 35.95 -14.09
CA PRO A 86 23.25 35.01 -13.07
C PRO A 86 22.08 35.56 -12.25
N THR A 87 21.92 36.88 -12.16
CA THR A 87 20.81 37.55 -11.47
C THR A 87 19.48 37.30 -12.16
N VAL A 88 19.46 37.33 -13.49
CA VAL A 88 18.25 37.10 -14.31
C VAL A 88 17.83 35.64 -14.23
N ILE A 89 18.80 34.72 -14.34
CA ILE A 89 18.56 33.28 -14.15
C ILE A 89 18.01 33.01 -12.76
N GLY A 90 18.60 33.63 -11.73
CA GLY A 90 18.14 33.54 -10.35
C GLY A 90 16.69 34.01 -10.20
N MET A 91 16.31 35.15 -10.77
CA MET A 91 14.93 35.64 -10.75
C MET A 91 13.96 34.69 -11.46
N ILE A 92 14.31 34.15 -12.63
CA ILE A 92 13.44 33.24 -13.38
C ILE A 92 13.24 31.92 -12.60
N CYS A 93 14.28 31.38 -11.98
CA CYS A 93 14.17 30.15 -11.19
C CYS A 93 13.47 30.38 -9.84
N ALA A 94 13.65 31.55 -9.24
CA ALA A 94 13.04 31.89 -7.96
C ALA A 94 11.57 32.30 -8.09
N ALA A 95 11.13 32.83 -9.24
CA ALA A 95 9.76 33.31 -9.42
C ALA A 95 8.68 32.24 -9.16
N PRO A 96 8.78 31.00 -9.69
CA PRO A 96 7.84 29.94 -9.35
C PRO A 96 7.88 29.56 -7.86
N ALA A 97 9.07 29.50 -7.25
CA ALA A 97 9.23 29.14 -5.84
C ALA A 97 8.65 30.21 -4.89
N ALA A 98 8.83 31.49 -5.23
CA ALA A 98 8.31 32.63 -4.47
C ALA A 98 6.78 32.62 -4.38
N ILE A 99 6.10 32.08 -5.40
CA ILE A 99 4.64 31.94 -5.43
C ILE A 99 4.21 30.61 -4.80
N ALA A 100 4.89 29.51 -5.11
CA ALA A 100 4.52 28.18 -4.64
C ALA A 100 4.65 28.03 -3.12
N LEU A 101 5.74 28.53 -2.51
CA LEU A 101 6.00 28.39 -1.07
C LEU A 101 4.89 28.97 -0.19
N PRO A 102 4.40 30.21 -0.38
CA PRO A 102 3.30 30.74 0.43
C PRO A 102 1.99 29.97 0.21
N ILE A 103 1.69 29.54 -1.02
CA ILE A 103 0.51 28.71 -1.31
C ILE A 103 0.59 27.38 -0.57
N PHE A 104 1.74 26.70 -0.62
CA PHE A 104 1.95 25.45 0.10
C PHE A 104 1.92 25.63 1.62
N ALA A 105 2.45 26.73 2.15
CA ALA A 105 2.39 27.05 3.56
C ALA A 105 0.93 27.21 4.04
N ILE A 106 0.10 27.94 3.27
CA ILE A 106 -1.32 28.10 3.54
C ILE A 106 -2.06 26.76 3.42
N ALA A 107 -1.82 26.00 2.36
CA ALA A 107 -2.44 24.69 2.18
C ALA A 107 -2.08 23.71 3.32
N ARG A 108 -0.83 23.73 3.80
CA ARG A 108 -0.37 22.93 4.94
C ARG A 108 -1.05 23.37 6.24
N LEU A 109 -1.19 24.68 6.46
CA LEU A 109 -1.90 25.22 7.62
C LEU A 109 -3.37 24.77 7.62
N LEU A 110 -4.06 24.88 6.47
CA LEU A 110 -5.45 24.43 6.32
C LEU A 110 -5.59 22.93 6.53
N ARG A 111 -4.60 22.12 6.10
CA ARG A 111 -4.61 20.68 6.34
C ARG A 111 -4.49 20.34 7.82
N GLY A 112 -3.57 20.99 8.54
CA GLY A 112 -3.44 20.82 10.00
C GLY A 112 -4.71 21.24 10.76
N ALA A 113 -5.43 22.26 10.27
CA ALA A 113 -6.72 22.63 10.84
C ALA A 113 -7.81 21.57 10.61
N LYS A 114 -7.80 20.89 9.45
CA LYS A 114 -8.73 19.77 9.17
C LYS A 114 -8.43 18.53 10.01
N GLU A 115 -7.17 18.21 10.25
CA GLU A 115 -6.76 17.09 11.10
C GLU A 115 -7.14 17.29 12.58
N ALA A 116 -7.43 18.53 13.00
CA ALA A 116 -7.98 18.83 14.32
C ALA A 116 -9.50 18.60 14.41
N ALA A 117 -10.19 18.34 13.29
CA ALA A 117 -11.58 17.95 13.32
C ALA A 117 -11.71 16.49 13.81
N PRO A 118 -12.76 16.14 14.57
CA PRO A 118 -12.94 14.77 15.06
C PRO A 118 -13.01 13.79 13.90
N ASP A 119 -12.12 12.80 13.87
CA ASP A 119 -12.16 11.73 12.88
C ASP A 119 -13.33 10.80 13.19
N VAL A 120 -14.15 10.49 12.18
CA VAL A 120 -15.34 9.64 12.32
C VAL A 120 -14.93 8.21 11.99
N HIS A 121 -14.60 7.45 13.02
CA HIS A 121 -14.26 6.03 12.87
C HIS A 121 -15.52 5.15 12.95
N HIS A 122 -15.85 4.48 11.86
CA HIS A 122 -16.90 3.46 11.83
C HIS A 122 -16.29 2.09 12.18
N HIS A 123 -16.59 1.58 13.37
CA HIS A 123 -16.15 0.26 13.79
C HIS A 123 -17.29 -0.76 13.67
N HIS A 124 -17.04 -1.87 13.00
CA HIS A 124 -17.96 -3.01 12.89
C HIS A 124 -17.45 -4.17 13.75
N TYR A 125 -18.25 -4.63 14.70
CA TYR A 125 -17.91 -5.73 15.60
C TYR A 125 -18.96 -6.84 15.53
N THR A 126 -18.54 -8.09 15.63
CA THR A 126 -19.37 -9.30 15.52
C THR A 126 -19.71 -9.95 16.88
N GLY A 127 -19.55 -9.22 17.98
CA GLY A 127 -19.81 -9.69 19.34
C GLY A 127 -20.42 -8.60 20.23
N PRO A 128 -20.78 -8.93 21.49
CA PRO A 128 -21.29 -7.94 22.43
C PRO A 128 -20.20 -6.92 22.81
N VAL A 129 -20.46 -5.63 22.56
CA VAL A 129 -19.54 -4.53 22.83
C VAL A 129 -20.15 -3.56 23.84
N ASP A 130 -19.38 -3.18 24.87
CA ASP A 130 -19.69 -2.06 25.75
C ASP A 130 -19.23 -0.76 25.07
N GLN A 131 -20.18 0.05 24.60
CA GLN A 131 -19.88 1.32 23.94
C GLN A 131 -19.98 2.47 24.95
N ARG A 132 -18.86 3.13 25.22
CA ARG A 132 -18.79 4.31 26.09
C ARG A 132 -18.39 5.54 25.28
N THR A 133 -19.20 6.58 25.32
CA THR A 133 -18.91 7.87 24.70
C THR A 133 -18.15 8.73 25.69
N LEU A 134 -16.87 9.03 25.42
CA LEU A 134 -16.05 9.91 26.24
C LEU A 134 -15.66 11.12 25.42
N HIS A 135 -15.90 12.32 25.95
CA HIS A 135 -15.43 13.56 25.35
C HIS A 135 -14.11 13.96 26.01
N SER A 136 -13.01 13.79 25.26
CA SER A 136 -11.67 14.22 25.69
C SER A 136 -11.30 15.51 24.96
N SER A 137 -10.92 16.54 25.71
CA SER A 137 -10.37 17.77 25.15
C SER A 137 -8.94 17.96 25.64
N THR A 138 -8.01 18.13 24.68
CA THR A 138 -6.62 18.48 24.97
C THR A 138 -6.36 19.89 24.44
N ARG A 139 -5.99 20.81 25.33
CA ARG A 139 -5.72 22.21 24.99
C ARG A 139 -4.42 22.69 25.66
N GLY A 140 -3.60 23.45 24.92
CA GLY A 140 -2.47 24.23 25.45
C GLY A 140 -1.09 23.81 24.92
N LEU A 141 -0.10 24.72 25.10
CA LEU A 141 1.33 24.48 24.83
C LEU A 141 1.95 23.47 25.82
N TRP A 142 1.31 23.30 26.98
CA TRP A 142 1.48 22.21 27.92
C TRP A 142 0.20 21.37 27.89
N ALA A 143 0.32 20.11 27.49
CA ALA A 143 -0.84 19.25 27.28
C ALA A 143 -1.55 18.97 28.62
N LYS A 144 -2.72 19.57 28.81
CA LYS A 144 -3.67 19.17 29.85
C LYS A 144 -4.85 18.49 29.18
N THR A 145 -5.00 17.20 29.45
CA THR A 145 -6.13 16.39 28.96
C THR A 145 -7.20 16.37 30.02
N ASN A 146 -8.43 16.76 29.67
CA ASN A 146 -9.60 16.62 30.52
C ASN A 146 -10.58 15.64 29.85
N ASN A 147 -10.99 14.63 30.58
CA ASN A 147 -11.96 13.63 30.15
C ASN A 147 -13.26 13.89 30.90
N GLN A 148 -14.32 14.24 30.17
CA GLN A 148 -15.66 14.41 30.72
C GLN A 148 -16.52 13.20 30.34
N GLN A 149 -17.20 12.64 31.35
CA GLN A 149 -18.21 11.58 31.21
C GLN A 149 -19.60 12.17 31.14
#